data_AF-A0A2M8PK22-F1
#
_entry.id   AF-A0A2M8PK22-F1
#
_cell.length_a   1.000
_cell.length_b   1.000
_cell.length_c   1.000
_cell.angle_alpha   90.00
_cell.angle_beta   90.00
_cell.angle_gamma   90.00
#
_symmetry.space_group_name_H-M   'P 1'
#
loop_
_entity.id
_entity.type
_entity.pdbx_description
1 polymer ?
#
loop_
_entity_poly.entity_id
_entity_poly.type
_entity_poly.pdbx_seq_one_letter_code
_entity_poly.pdbx_strand_id
1 'polypeptide(L)'
;RTDKHTFGDIAWIRSNIKIPIVYDEQVIGILILDSSKPNNFTADHIDLLHSFANQASIALENARLYQAERQQRVLAETLQESLKALNNTLNIDDVLDAVLDSIQQNVEHEAANVMLIEDKQIRVVRQRGYK
;
A
#
# COMPACT_ATOMS: atom_id res chain seq x y z
N ARG A 1 25.64 2.20 4.04
CA ARG A 1 24.62 1.64 3.12
C ARG A 1 23.45 1.22 3.99
N THR A 2 22.66 2.20 4.43
CA THR A 2 21.51 2.02 5.32
C THR A 2 20.44 1.29 4.54
N ASP A 3 20.08 0.11 5.04
CA ASP A 3 18.97 -0.68 4.55
C ASP A 3 17.70 0.18 4.60
N LYS A 4 16.99 0.29 3.47
CA LYS A 4 15.72 1.04 3.37
C LYS A 4 14.53 0.21 3.89
N HIS A 5 14.79 -0.93 4.55
CA HIS A 5 13.77 -1.90 4.95
C HIS A 5 13.64 -2.09 6.47
N THR A 6 14.39 -1.37 7.29
CA THR A 6 14.22 -1.43 8.75
C THR A 6 13.32 -0.30 9.22
N PHE A 7 12.15 -0.66 9.77
CA PHE A 7 11.45 0.18 10.73
C PHE A 7 12.45 0.56 11.85
N GLY A 8 12.37 1.78 12.39
CA GLY A 8 13.23 2.18 13.50
C GLY A 8 12.88 1.44 14.79
N ASP A 9 12.97 2.09 15.95
CA ASP A 9 12.62 1.40 17.19
C ASP A 9 11.14 1.01 17.21
N ILE A 10 10.85 -0.28 17.40
CA ILE A 10 9.51 -0.88 17.46
C ILE A 10 9.16 -1.38 18.87
N ALA A 11 10.02 -1.17 19.87
CA ALA A 11 9.78 -1.63 21.25
C ALA A 11 8.55 -0.98 21.90
N TRP A 12 8.07 0.14 21.34
CA TRP A 12 6.87 0.84 21.81
C TRP A 12 5.56 0.15 21.39
N ILE A 13 5.59 -0.79 20.44
CA ILE A 13 4.38 -1.46 19.93
C ILE A 13 3.86 -2.44 20.97
N ARG A 14 2.60 -2.25 21.39
CA ARG A 14 1.90 -3.06 22.40
C ARG A 14 0.60 -3.68 21.90
N SER A 15 0.11 -3.27 20.73
CA SER A 15 -0.88 -4.01 19.96
C SER A 15 -0.70 -3.72 18.46
N ASN A 16 -1.10 -4.66 17.60
CA ASN A 16 -1.11 -4.44 16.16
C ASN A 16 -2.21 -5.25 15.46
N ILE A 17 -2.52 -4.83 14.24
CA ILE A 17 -3.42 -5.52 13.32
C ILE A 17 -2.77 -5.60 11.95
N LYS A 18 -2.95 -6.73 11.27
CA LYS A 18 -2.39 -7.00 9.94
C LYS A 18 -3.51 -7.53 9.05
N ILE A 19 -3.86 -6.74 8.03
CA ILE A 19 -4.93 -7.09 7.09
C ILE A 19 -4.30 -7.38 5.73
N PRO A 20 -4.54 -8.58 5.15
CA PRO A 20 -4.06 -8.88 3.82
C PRO A 20 -4.83 -8.06 2.77
N ILE A 21 -4.10 -7.55 1.79
CA ILE A 21 -4.65 -6.95 0.59
C ILE A 21 -4.71 -8.08 -0.44
N VAL A 22 -5.92 -8.50 -0.80
CA VAL A 22 -6.15 -9.67 -1.66
C VAL A 22 -6.78 -9.23 -2.96
N TYR A 23 -6.23 -9.71 -4.08
CA TYR A 23 -6.80 -9.59 -5.41
C TYR A 23 -6.78 -10.95 -6.09
N ASP A 24 -7.89 -11.39 -6.68
CA ASP A 24 -8.03 -12.68 -7.38
C ASP A 24 -7.46 -13.87 -6.57
N GLU A 25 -7.89 -13.97 -5.31
CA GLU A 25 -7.44 -14.99 -4.33
C GLU A 25 -5.95 -14.94 -3.96
N GLN A 26 -5.18 -13.99 -4.49
CA GLN A 26 -3.77 -13.80 -4.19
C GLN A 26 -3.54 -12.64 -3.23
N VAL A 27 -2.69 -12.86 -2.22
CA VAL A 27 -2.22 -11.78 -1.34
C VAL A 27 -1.18 -10.96 -2.09
N ILE A 28 -1.55 -9.73 -2.45
CA ILE A 28 -0.67 -8.79 -3.17
C ILE A 28 -0.02 -7.78 -2.24
N GLY A 29 -0.47 -7.70 -0.98
CA GLY A 29 0.10 -6.81 0.01
C GLY A 29 -0.45 -7.03 1.42
N ILE A 30 0.08 -6.27 2.36
CA ILE A 30 -0.35 -6.27 3.77
C ILE A 30 -0.46 -4.83 4.25
N LEU A 31 -1.60 -4.51 4.85
CA LEU A 31 -1.84 -3.27 5.60
C LEU A 31 -1.59 -3.55 7.09
N ILE A 32 -0.75 -2.73 7.73
CA ILE A 32 -0.37 -2.90 9.14
C ILE A 32 -0.60 -1.60 9.90
N LEU A 33 -1.26 -1.70 11.05
CA LEU A 33 -1.34 -0.62 12.03
C LEU A 33 -0.76 -1.11 13.35
N ASP A 34 0.05 -0.25 13.97
CA ASP A 34 0.71 -0.50 15.24
C ASP A 34 0.32 0.55 16.28
N SER A 35 0.13 0.11 17.52
CA SER A 35 -0.23 1.00 18.63
C SER A 35 0.56 0.75 19.91
N SER A 36 0.83 1.81 20.67
CA SER A 36 1.41 1.73 22.02
C SER A 36 0.39 1.39 23.10
N LYS A 37 -0.92 1.45 22.77
CA LYS A 37 -1.99 1.04 23.66
C LYS A 37 -2.25 -0.46 23.52
N PRO A 38 -2.31 -1.24 24.61
CA PRO A 38 -2.73 -2.64 24.53
C PRO A 38 -4.23 -2.71 24.16
N ASN A 39 -4.61 -3.72 23.37
CA ASN A 39 -6.00 -3.98 22.95
C ASN A 39 -6.69 -2.78 22.24
N ASN A 40 -5.94 -2.01 21.45
CA ASN A 40 -6.45 -0.79 20.80
C ASN A 40 -7.39 -1.07 19.62
N PHE A 41 -7.32 -2.26 19.02
CA PHE A 41 -8.09 -2.61 17.83
C PHE A 41 -9.33 -3.45 18.17
N THR A 42 -10.49 -3.01 17.70
CA THR A 42 -11.79 -3.65 17.90
C THR A 42 -12.22 -4.44 16.65
N ALA A 43 -13.32 -5.20 16.75
CA ALA A 43 -13.93 -5.86 15.59
C ALA A 43 -14.35 -4.86 14.50
N ASP A 44 -14.93 -3.73 14.90
CA ASP A 44 -15.33 -2.67 13.96
C ASP A 44 -14.12 -2.09 13.21
N HIS A 45 -12.96 -1.98 13.87
CA HIS A 45 -11.71 -1.58 13.20
C HIS A 45 -11.27 -2.62 12.17
N ILE A 46 -11.41 -3.92 12.46
CA ILE A 46 -11.09 -5.00 11.51
C ILE A 46 -11.98 -4.90 10.25
N ASP A 47 -13.29 -4.73 10.42
CA ASP A 47 -14.24 -4.66 9.32
C ASP A 47 -14.01 -3.42 8.43
N LEU A 48 -13.69 -2.29 9.04
CA LEU A 48 -13.32 -1.07 8.32
C LEU A 48 -12.01 -1.27 7.53
N LEU A 49 -11.00 -1.86 8.16
CA LEU A 49 -9.71 -2.10 7.51
C LEU A 49 -9.81 -3.12 6.37
N HIS A 50 -10.70 -4.11 6.47
CA HIS A 50 -11.02 -4.99 5.34
C HIS A 50 -11.63 -4.22 4.17
N SER A 51 -12.53 -3.27 4.46
CA SER A 51 -13.13 -2.41 3.42
C SER A 51 -12.09 -1.53 2.73
N PHE A 52 -11.08 -1.04 3.46
CA PHE A 52 -9.94 -0.32 2.89
C PHE A 52 -9.00 -1.25 2.09
N ALA A 53 -8.69 -2.43 2.60
CA ALA A 53 -7.87 -3.42 1.89
C ALA A 53 -8.49 -3.85 0.56
N ASN A 54 -9.82 -4.02 0.51
CA ASN A 54 -10.55 -4.34 -0.72
C ASN A 54 -10.50 -3.21 -1.75
N GLN A 55 -10.65 -1.95 -1.31
CA GLN A 55 -10.53 -0.81 -2.22
C GLN A 55 -9.09 -0.64 -2.72
N ALA A 56 -8.12 -0.83 -1.83
CA ALA A 56 -6.71 -0.80 -2.17
C ALA A 56 -6.37 -1.89 -3.20
N SER A 57 -6.88 -3.12 -3.04
CA SER A 57 -6.55 -4.21 -3.96
C SER A 57 -6.97 -3.94 -5.39
N ILE A 58 -8.19 -3.41 -5.58
CA ILE A 58 -8.71 -3.01 -6.90
C ILE A 58 -7.87 -1.89 -7.50
N ALA A 59 -7.56 -0.86 -6.71
CA ALA A 59 -6.82 0.30 -7.18
C ALA A 59 -5.35 -0.05 -7.52
N LEU A 60 -4.71 -0.91 -6.71
CA LEU A 60 -3.37 -1.42 -6.95
C LEU A 60 -3.30 -2.23 -8.25
N GLU A 61 -4.26 -3.12 -8.48
CA GLU A 61 -4.28 -3.89 -9.72
C GLU A 61 -4.55 -3.02 -10.94
N ASN A 62 -5.48 -2.06 -10.86
CA ASN A 62 -5.73 -1.11 -11.93
C ASN A 62 -4.46 -0.30 -12.29
N ALA A 63 -3.71 0.14 -11.28
CA ALA A 63 -2.44 0.84 -11.49
C ALA A 63 -1.39 -0.08 -12.14
N ARG A 64 -1.31 -1.36 -11.73
CA ARG A 64 -0.40 -2.36 -12.30
C ARG A 64 -0.73 -2.64 -13.77
N LEU A 65 -2.00 -2.86 -14.10
CA LEU A 65 -2.47 -3.08 -15.47
C LEU A 65 -2.19 -1.86 -16.35
N TYR A 66 -2.47 -0.65 -15.86
CA TYR A 66 -2.19 0.58 -16.58
C TYR A 66 -0.69 0.78 -16.83
N GLN A 67 0.16 0.47 -15.84
CA GLN A 67 1.62 0.51 -16.01
C GLN A 67 2.11 -0.52 -17.03
N ALA A 68 1.57 -1.74 -17.01
CA ALA A 68 1.92 -2.77 -17.98
C ALA A 68 1.48 -2.39 -19.40
N GLU A 69 0.27 -1.85 -19.55
CA GLU A 69 -0.23 -1.34 -20.84
C GLU A 69 0.63 -0.18 -21.34
N ARG A 70 0.99 0.77 -20.46
CA ARG A 70 1.89 1.87 -20.80
C ARG A 70 3.28 1.37 -21.18
N GLN A 71 3.83 0.37 -20.50
CA GLN A 71 5.11 -0.23 -20.86
C GLN A 71 5.05 -0.94 -22.20
N GLN A 72 3.97 -1.67 -22.49
CA GLN A 72 3.76 -2.28 -23.81
C GLN A 72 3.63 -1.23 -24.92
N ARG A 73 2.89 -0.14 -24.66
CA ARG A 73 2.79 1.00 -25.57
C ARG A 73 4.15 1.66 -25.77
N VAL A 74 4.92 1.91 -24.72
CA VAL A 74 6.28 2.46 -24.81
C VAL A 74 7.21 1.51 -25.57
N LEU A 75 7.14 0.20 -25.35
CA LEU A 75 7.95 -0.79 -26.07
C LEU A 75 7.59 -0.84 -27.56
N ALA A 76 6.29 -0.75 -27.88
CA ALA A 76 5.80 -0.63 -29.25
C ALA A 76 6.13 0.74 -29.89
N GLU A 77 6.15 1.82 -29.10
CA GLU A 77 6.49 3.20 -29.49
C GLU A 77 8.01 3.44 -29.52
N THR A 78 8.83 2.54 -28.98
CA THR A 78 10.30 2.56 -29.16
C THR A 78 10.67 2.28 -30.64
N LEU A 79 9.71 1.80 -31.44
CA LEU A 79 9.79 1.78 -32.91
C LEU A 79 9.39 3.10 -33.58
N GLN A 80 8.82 4.08 -32.86
CA GLN A 80 8.32 5.35 -33.41
C GLN A 80 8.52 6.54 -32.44
N GLU A 81 9.79 6.88 -32.30
CA GLU A 81 10.47 7.90 -31.49
C GLU A 81 9.89 9.35 -31.40
N SER A 82 8.59 9.66 -31.46
CA SER A 82 8.15 11.06 -31.44
C SER A 82 6.76 11.35 -30.84
N LEU A 83 6.82 11.94 -29.63
CA LEU A 83 5.94 13.00 -29.10
C LEU A 83 4.53 12.64 -28.58
N LYS A 84 4.44 12.67 -27.24
CA LYS A 84 3.43 13.37 -26.41
C LYS A 84 1.96 13.32 -26.88
N ALA A 85 1.10 12.71 -26.06
CA ALA A 85 0.03 13.43 -25.35
C ALA A 85 -0.85 12.51 -24.48
N LEU A 86 -0.94 12.89 -23.19
CA LEU A 86 -2.13 12.79 -22.33
C LEU A 86 -2.71 11.39 -22.06
N ASN A 87 -2.55 10.86 -20.83
CA ASN A 87 -3.62 10.10 -20.18
C ASN A 87 -3.46 10.02 -18.65
N ASN A 88 -4.58 10.21 -17.96
CA ASN A 88 -4.76 10.19 -16.50
C ASN A 88 -4.00 9.04 -15.84
N THR A 89 -3.19 9.37 -14.83
CA THR A 89 -2.47 8.37 -14.04
C THR A 89 -3.10 8.36 -12.66
N LEU A 90 -3.80 7.29 -12.29
CA LEU A 90 -3.81 6.90 -10.88
C LEU A 90 -2.39 6.45 -10.59
N ASN A 91 -1.61 7.30 -9.92
CA ASN A 91 -0.32 6.88 -9.43
C ASN A 91 -0.58 5.95 -8.24
N ILE A 92 0.04 4.77 -8.26
CA ILE A 92 0.00 3.80 -7.16
C ILE A 92 0.39 4.46 -5.83
N ASP A 93 1.30 5.41 -5.89
CA ASP A 93 1.73 6.25 -4.78
C ASP A 93 0.57 7.06 -4.19
N ASP A 94 -0.26 7.69 -5.03
CA ASP A 94 -1.39 8.52 -4.60
C ASP A 94 -2.49 7.67 -3.95
N VAL A 95 -2.72 6.46 -4.46
CA VAL A 95 -3.66 5.49 -3.87
C VAL A 95 -3.20 5.10 -2.47
N LEU A 96 -1.93 4.72 -2.33
CA LEU A 96 -1.38 4.28 -1.05
C LEU A 96 -1.38 5.42 -0.01
N ASP A 97 -1.09 6.65 -0.45
CA ASP A 97 -1.16 7.83 0.42
C ASP A 97 -2.61 8.11 0.85
N ALA A 98 -3.60 8.03 -0.05
CA ALA A 98 -5.02 8.22 0.29
C ALA A 98 -5.54 7.16 1.28
N VAL A 99 -5.10 5.91 1.17
CA VAL A 99 -5.44 4.85 2.13
C VAL A 99 -4.91 5.17 3.53
N LEU A 100 -3.64 5.56 3.65
CA LEU A 100 -3.05 5.91 4.94
C LEU A 100 -3.69 7.17 5.55
N ASP A 101 -4.01 8.17 4.73
CA ASP A 101 -4.68 9.38 5.17
C ASP A 101 -6.10 9.07 5.69
N SER A 102 -6.84 8.16 5.05
CA SER A 102 -8.16 7.71 5.51
C SER A 102 -8.07 6.98 6.84
N ILE A 103 -7.08 6.11 7.01
CA ILE A 103 -6.86 5.39 8.28
C ILE A 103 -6.55 6.37 9.42
N GLN A 104 -5.74 7.41 9.16
CA GLN A 104 -5.41 8.43 10.15
C GLN A 104 -6.61 9.22 10.66
N GLN A 105 -7.65 9.39 9.84
CA GLN A 105 -8.86 10.10 10.22
C GLN A 105 -9.88 9.25 10.97
N ASN A 106 -9.82 7.92 10.82
CA ASN A 106 -10.88 7.02 11.28
C ASN A 106 -10.44 6.01 12.35
N VAL A 107 -9.13 5.75 12.47
CA VAL A 107 -8.59 4.76 13.41
C VAL A 107 -7.45 5.39 14.20
N GLU A 108 -7.58 5.42 15.53
CA GLU A 108 -6.49 5.87 16.39
C GLU A 108 -5.32 4.88 16.31
N HIS A 109 -4.17 5.35 15.85
CA HIS A 109 -2.94 4.57 15.74
C HIS A 109 -1.71 5.48 15.83
N GLU A 110 -0.56 4.90 16.19
CA GLU A 110 0.71 5.64 16.28
C GLU A 110 1.59 5.47 15.05
N ALA A 111 1.48 4.33 14.35
CA ALA A 111 2.15 4.12 13.07
C ALA A 111 1.35 3.18 12.16
N ALA A 112 1.48 3.38 10.86
CA ALA A 112 0.84 2.55 9.84
C ALA A 112 1.73 2.40 8.61
N ASN A 113 1.74 1.21 8.01
CA ASN A 113 2.48 0.97 6.78
C ASN A 113 1.72 0.05 5.82
N VAL A 114 2.09 0.15 4.54
CA VAL A 114 1.67 -0.78 3.49
C VAL A 114 2.91 -1.46 2.93
N MET A 115 2.83 -2.78 2.83
CA MET A 115 3.80 -3.61 2.15
C MET A 115 3.18 -4.25 0.92
N LEU A 116 3.92 -4.30 -0.19
CA LEU A 116 3.54 -5.07 -1.38
C LEU A 116 4.40 -6.34 -1.48
N ILE A 117 3.82 -7.36 -2.11
CA ILE A 117 4.48 -8.64 -2.39
C ILE A 117 4.72 -8.73 -3.89
N GLU A 118 5.98 -8.71 -4.30
CA GLU A 118 6.43 -8.82 -5.71
C GLU A 118 7.52 -9.88 -5.78
N ASP A 119 7.41 -10.88 -6.65
CA ASP A 119 8.42 -11.95 -6.84
C ASP A 119 8.85 -12.67 -5.54
N LYS A 120 7.89 -12.92 -4.65
CA LYS A 120 8.11 -13.49 -3.29
C LYS A 120 8.95 -12.61 -2.35
N GLN A 121 9.19 -11.36 -2.72
CA GLN A 121 9.81 -10.36 -1.85
C GLN A 121 8.74 -9.44 -1.29
N ILE A 122 8.89 -9.10 -0.01
CA ILE A 122 8.03 -8.14 0.68
C ILE A 122 8.78 -6.81 0.71
N ARG A 123 8.13 -5.75 0.22
CA ARG A 123 8.70 -4.40 0.22
C ARG A 123 7.74 -3.43 0.88
N VAL A 124 8.24 -2.69 1.86
CA VAL A 124 7.52 -1.53 2.40
C VAL A 124 7.43 -0.49 1.29
N VAL A 125 6.20 -0.15 0.89
CA VAL A 125 5.95 0.81 -0.17
C VAL A 125 5.52 2.17 0.38
N ARG A 126 4.91 2.19 1.56
CA ARG A 126 4.53 3.40 2.29
C ARG A 126 4.54 3.17 3.79
N GLN A 127 4.87 4.21 4.53
CA GLN A 127 4.83 4.22 5.98
C GLN A 127 4.54 5.62 6.54
N ARG A 128 3.93 5.67 7.73
CA ARG A 128 3.65 6.86 8.53
C ARG A 128 3.87 6.53 10.01
N GLY A 129 4.35 7.49 10.79
CA GLY A 129 4.46 7.36 12.25
C GLY A 129 5.68 6.60 12.80
N TYR A 130 6.39 5.83 11.98
CA TYR A 130 7.67 5.21 12.36
C TYR A 130 8.78 6.28 12.43
N LYS A 131 9.57 6.28 13.52
CA LYS A 131 10.73 7.17 13.73
C LYS A 131 12.03 6.45 13.43
#